data_AF-A0A2V2AVC9-F1
#
_entry.id   AF-A0A2V2AVC9-F1
#
_cell.length_a   1.000
_cell.length_b   1.000
_cell.length_c   1.000
_cell.angle_alpha   90.00
_cell.angle_beta   90.00
_cell.angle_gamma   90.00
#
_symmetry.space_group_name_H-M   'P 1'
#
loop_
_entity.id
_entity.type
_entity.pdbx_description
1 polymer ?
#
loop_
_entity_poly.entity_id
_entity_poly.type
_entity_poly.pdbx_seq_one_letter_code
_entity_poly.pdbx_strand_id
1 'polypeptide(L)'
;MAASVNPWAEAAPKNVSIRVRHHSEVTRMPQTATFTLSPDWPMQVKAPGTHDWERTATRWLRDLLPARYGGYLTLTRHHALLARHVQLQLQHEMRAVRAALQTSRAELPTMGIAESVIENSIRMYAVELEQLGRLARGARLVSDALLVGTPAQRRR
;
A
#
# COMPACT_ATOMS: atom_id res chain seq x y z
N MET A 1 -23.98 -35.59 -22.35
CA MET A 1 -22.51 -35.53 -22.19
C MET A 1 -21.95 -34.83 -23.42
N ALA A 2 -21.60 -33.56 -23.29
CA ALA A 2 -20.94 -32.79 -24.35
C ALA A 2 -19.73 -32.10 -23.70
N ALA A 3 -18.52 -32.56 -24.04
CA ALA A 3 -17.28 -31.89 -23.68
C ALA A 3 -16.92 -30.94 -24.83
N SER A 4 -16.95 -29.64 -24.53
CA SER A 4 -16.56 -28.59 -25.46
C SER A 4 -15.03 -28.48 -25.52
N VAL A 5 -14.54 -28.32 -26.75
CA VAL A 5 -13.15 -28.30 -27.19
C VAL A 5 -12.49 -26.99 -26.75
N ASN A 6 -11.30 -27.10 -26.15
CA ASN A 6 -10.55 -25.95 -25.61
C ASN A 6 -9.71 -25.30 -26.75
N PRO A 7 -9.94 -24.02 -27.12
CA PRO A 7 -9.41 -23.45 -28.36
C PRO A 7 -8.05 -22.72 -28.27
N TRP A 8 -7.25 -22.89 -27.20
CA TRP A 8 -5.95 -22.18 -27.06
C TRP A 8 -4.73 -23.08 -26.96
N ALA A 9 -4.78 -24.25 -27.61
CA ALA A 9 -3.56 -24.97 -27.92
C ALA A 9 -2.80 -24.25 -29.03
N GLU A 10 -1.55 -23.89 -28.73
CA GLU A 10 -0.41 -23.75 -29.65
C GLU A 10 0.20 -22.34 -29.81
N ALA A 11 1.33 -22.13 -29.12
CA ALA A 11 2.59 -21.70 -29.70
C ALA A 11 3.68 -21.65 -28.61
N ALA A 12 4.59 -22.62 -28.62
CA ALA A 12 5.82 -22.59 -27.84
C ALA A 12 6.88 -21.70 -28.50
N PRO A 13 7.74 -21.04 -27.72
CA PRO A 13 9.13 -20.84 -28.16
C PRO A 13 10.14 -21.61 -27.30
N LYS A 14 10.76 -22.56 -27.99
CA LYS A 14 12.14 -23.08 -27.96
C LYS A 14 13.03 -22.71 -26.76
N ASN A 15 13.35 -23.77 -26.04
CA ASN A 15 14.54 -24.04 -25.22
C ASN A 15 15.77 -23.14 -25.51
N VAL A 16 16.24 -22.42 -24.50
CA VAL A 16 17.60 -21.85 -24.46
C VAL A 16 18.37 -22.58 -23.37
N SER A 17 19.32 -23.40 -23.81
CA SER A 17 20.25 -24.16 -22.96
C SER A 17 21.13 -23.21 -22.15
N ILE A 18 20.92 -23.15 -20.83
CA ILE A 18 21.84 -22.47 -19.91
C ILE A 18 23.03 -23.41 -19.65
N ARG A 19 24.10 -23.22 -20.42
CA ARG A 19 25.39 -23.87 -20.20
C ARG A 19 26.01 -23.30 -18.92
N VAL A 20 25.96 -24.07 -17.83
CA VAL A 20 26.72 -23.79 -16.60
C VAL A 20 28.21 -23.85 -16.92
N ARG A 21 28.91 -22.72 -16.88
CA ARG A 21 30.37 -22.68 -16.76
C ARG A 21 30.71 -22.33 -15.32
N HIS A 22 31.45 -23.23 -14.66
CA HIS A 22 32.22 -22.88 -13.47
C HIS A 22 33.41 -22.02 -13.89
N HIS A 23 33.48 -20.79 -13.39
CA HIS A 23 34.73 -20.05 -13.24
C HIS A 23 34.70 -19.30 -11.91
N SER A 24 35.85 -19.41 -11.25
CA SER A 24 36.17 -18.99 -9.89
C SER A 24 36.00 -17.50 -9.64
N GLU A 25 35.65 -17.20 -8.37
CA GLU A 25 35.90 -15.99 -7.60
C GLU A 25 36.30 -14.71 -8.35
N VAL A 26 35.31 -13.82 -8.53
CA VAL A 26 35.52 -12.38 -8.69
C VAL A 26 34.52 -11.66 -7.79
N THR A 27 35.06 -10.84 -6.89
CA THR A 27 34.43 -9.82 -6.03
C THR A 27 32.95 -9.58 -6.30
N ARG A 28 32.10 -9.95 -5.33
CA ARG A 28 30.67 -9.67 -5.31
C ARG A 28 30.44 -8.15 -5.13
N MET A 29 30.51 -7.41 -6.24
CA MET A 29 30.01 -6.03 -6.30
C MET A 29 28.52 -6.03 -5.91
N PRO A 30 28.05 -5.11 -5.06
CA PRO A 30 26.64 -5.01 -4.75
C PRO A 30 25.90 -4.66 -6.04
N GLN A 31 25.09 -5.59 -6.55
CA GLN A 31 24.14 -5.33 -7.61
C GLN A 31 23.13 -4.31 -7.05
N THR A 32 23.34 -3.03 -7.33
CA THR A 32 22.29 -2.02 -7.22
C THR A 32 21.27 -2.33 -8.30
N ALA A 33 20.33 -3.22 -7.96
CA ALA A 33 19.10 -3.36 -8.72
C ALA A 33 18.40 -2.00 -8.68
N THR A 34 18.37 -1.29 -9.81
CA THR A 34 17.65 -0.04 -9.94
C THR A 34 16.15 -0.35 -9.88
N PHE A 35 15.58 -0.30 -8.68
CA PHE A 35 14.16 -0.52 -8.48
C PHE A 35 13.41 0.76 -8.85
N THR A 36 12.68 0.74 -9.96
CA THR A 36 11.76 1.84 -10.30
C THR A 36 10.55 1.76 -9.37
N LEU A 37 10.50 2.64 -8.37
CA LEU A 37 9.38 2.72 -7.44
C LEU A 37 8.14 3.25 -8.17
N SER A 38 6.96 2.72 -7.81
CA SER A 38 5.68 3.27 -8.26
C SER A 38 5.56 4.75 -7.88
N PRO A 39 4.92 5.61 -8.68
CA PRO A 39 4.67 7.00 -8.31
C PRO A 39 3.80 7.15 -7.04
N ASP A 40 3.01 6.13 -6.70
CA ASP A 40 2.23 6.10 -5.45
C ASP A 40 3.07 5.62 -4.24
N TRP A 41 4.37 5.33 -4.42
CA TRP A 41 5.25 4.93 -3.32
C TRP A 41 5.54 6.13 -2.39
N PRO A 42 5.35 6.00 -1.07
CA PRO A 42 5.56 7.11 -0.15
C PRO A 42 7.04 7.48 -0.04
N MET A 43 7.35 8.77 -0.19
CA MET A 43 8.72 9.30 -0.13
C MET A 43 9.41 9.06 1.23
N GLN A 44 8.62 8.88 2.30
CA GLN A 44 9.11 8.61 3.65
C GLN A 44 9.60 7.17 3.85
N VAL A 45 9.30 6.27 2.90
CA VAL A 45 9.64 4.85 2.99
C VAL A 45 10.75 4.53 2.00
N LYS A 46 11.85 3.95 2.50
CA LYS A 46 12.97 3.53 1.63
C LYS A 46 12.52 2.41 0.68
N ALA A 47 13.24 2.27 -0.43
CA ALA A 47 12.95 1.23 -1.41
C ALA A 47 13.00 -0.18 -0.78
N PRO A 48 12.11 -1.10 -1.18
CA PRO A 48 12.11 -2.47 -0.67
C PRO A 48 13.47 -3.16 -0.79
N GLY A 49 13.87 -3.90 0.25
CA GLY A 49 15.14 -4.64 0.29
C GLY A 49 16.37 -3.79 0.63
N THR A 50 16.25 -2.47 0.73
CA THR A 50 17.38 -1.60 1.15
C THR A 50 17.56 -1.58 2.67
N HIS A 51 18.74 -1.19 3.16
CA HIS A 51 18.98 -1.14 4.60
C HIS A 51 17.95 -0.26 5.35
N ASP A 52 17.37 -0.81 6.42
CA ASP A 52 16.30 -0.22 7.24
C ASP A 52 14.94 0.01 6.56
N TRP A 53 14.71 -0.51 5.35
CA TRP A 53 13.45 -0.25 4.64
C TRP A 53 12.22 -0.66 5.45
N GLU A 54 12.25 -1.82 6.10
CA GLU A 54 11.16 -2.31 6.96
C GLU A 54 10.91 -1.38 8.15
N ARG A 55 11.98 -0.83 8.76
CA ARG A 55 11.84 0.11 9.88
C ARG A 55 11.15 1.39 9.44
N THR A 56 11.53 1.94 8.28
CA THR A 56 10.87 3.13 7.71
C THR A 56 9.43 2.86 7.27
N ALA A 57 9.16 1.68 6.72
CA ALA A 57 7.81 1.26 6.32
C ALA A 57 6.88 1.13 7.53
N THR A 58 7.30 0.41 8.58
CA THR A 58 6.53 0.20 9.81
C THR A 58 6.28 1.53 10.54
N ARG A 59 7.27 2.44 10.57
CA ARG A 59 7.08 3.78 11.12
C ARG A 59 6.01 4.55 10.34
N TRP A 60 6.16 4.63 9.03
CA TRP A 60 5.21 5.36 8.18
C TRP A 60 3.80 4.80 8.28
N LEU A 61 3.63 3.47 8.27
CA LEU A 61 2.32 2.84 8.47
C LEU A 61 1.70 3.17 9.83
N ARG A 62 2.50 3.31 10.90
CA ARG A 62 2.01 3.72 12.22
C ARG A 62 1.57 5.18 12.26
N ASP A 63 2.24 6.04 11.51
CA ASP A 63 1.88 7.46 11.43
C ASP A 63 0.50 7.66 10.75
N LEU A 64 0.00 6.66 10.02
CA LEU A 64 -1.36 6.64 9.43
C LEU A 64 -2.45 6.19 10.43
N LEU A 65 -2.09 5.80 11.64
CA LEU A 65 -3.04 5.35 12.65
C LEU A 65 -3.28 6.44 13.69
N PRO A 66 -4.49 6.51 14.27
CA PRO A 66 -4.75 7.36 15.42
C PRO A 66 -3.77 7.09 16.58
N ALA A 67 -3.32 8.16 17.25
CA ALA A 67 -2.29 8.10 18.29
C ALA A 67 -2.58 7.10 19.43
N ARG A 68 -3.86 6.85 19.72
CA ARG A 68 -4.31 5.83 20.68
C ARG A 68 -3.76 4.42 20.41
N TYR A 69 -3.37 4.12 19.17
CA TYR A 69 -2.78 2.84 18.80
C TYR A 69 -1.27 2.73 19.09
N GLY A 70 -0.63 3.85 19.47
CA GLY A 70 0.82 3.95 19.64
C GLY A 70 1.40 2.97 20.66
N GLY A 71 0.67 2.66 21.73
CA GLY A 71 1.10 1.78 22.83
C GLY A 71 0.95 0.28 22.57
N TYR A 72 0.24 -0.14 21.51
CA TYR A 72 0.01 -1.57 21.26
C TYR A 72 1.20 -2.22 20.55
N LEU A 73 1.98 -2.99 21.32
CA LEU A 73 3.14 -3.74 20.81
C LEU A 73 2.74 -4.81 19.76
N THR A 74 1.49 -5.28 19.77
CA THR A 74 0.99 -6.22 18.76
C THR A 74 1.09 -5.63 17.35
N LEU A 75 0.90 -4.32 17.19
CA LEU A 75 1.04 -3.62 15.91
C LEU A 75 2.49 -3.34 15.53
N THR A 76 3.42 -3.28 16.49
CA THR A 76 4.86 -3.12 16.17
C THR A 76 5.54 -4.45 15.85
N ARG A 77 5.07 -5.56 16.42
CA ARG A 77 5.68 -6.88 16.26
C ARG A 77 5.18 -7.66 15.03
N HIS A 78 4.02 -7.31 14.49
CA HIS A 78 3.39 -8.06 13.39
C HIS A 78 3.03 -7.14 12.22
N HIS A 79 3.93 -7.04 11.24
CA HIS A 79 3.75 -6.17 10.06
C HIS A 79 2.47 -6.48 9.27
N ALA A 80 2.09 -7.76 9.13
CA ALA A 80 0.85 -8.15 8.46
C ALA A 80 -0.41 -7.63 9.18
N LEU A 81 -0.40 -7.65 10.52
CA LEU A 81 -1.50 -7.13 11.31
C LEU A 81 -1.57 -5.59 11.23
N LEU A 82 -0.43 -4.92 11.31
CA LEU A 82 -0.34 -3.47 11.13
C LEU A 82 -0.89 -3.04 9.77
N ALA A 83 -0.41 -3.69 8.70
CA ALA A 83 -0.87 -3.44 7.33
C ALA A 83 -2.39 -3.60 7.21
N ARG A 84 -2.94 -4.73 7.71
CA ARG A 84 -4.39 -4.96 7.72
C ARG A 84 -5.14 -3.85 8.47
N HIS A 85 -4.64 -3.40 9.61
CA HIS A 85 -5.29 -2.38 10.42
C HIS A 85 -5.28 -1.00 9.75
N VAL A 86 -4.15 -0.60 9.15
CA VAL A 86 -4.02 0.64 8.37
C VAL A 86 -5.01 0.67 7.22
N GLN A 87 -5.14 -0.42 6.48
CA GLN A 87 -6.11 -0.51 5.37
C GLN A 87 -7.55 -0.32 5.88
N LEU A 88 -7.93 -0.98 6.97
CA LEU A 88 -9.26 -0.80 7.56
C LEU A 88 -9.51 0.63 8.03
N GLN A 89 -8.51 1.27 8.65
CA GLN A 89 -8.59 2.64 9.15
C GLN A 89 -8.80 3.63 7.99
N LEU A 90 -7.99 3.57 6.95
CA LEU A 90 -8.12 4.44 5.78
C LEU A 90 -9.48 4.24 5.08
N GLN A 91 -9.94 3.00 4.94
CA GLN A 91 -11.27 2.74 4.38
C GLN A 91 -12.41 3.29 5.24
N HIS A 92 -12.24 3.32 6.56
CA HIS A 92 -13.20 3.94 7.48
C HIS A 92 -13.22 5.46 7.33
N GLU A 93 -12.05 6.11 7.33
CA GLU A 93 -11.93 7.55 7.15
C GLU A 93 -12.50 8.02 5.80
N MET A 94 -12.15 7.33 4.71
CA MET A 94 -12.70 7.64 3.38
C MET A 94 -14.23 7.52 3.33
N ARG A 95 -14.83 6.57 4.07
CA ARG A 95 -16.29 6.44 4.17
C ARG A 95 -16.89 7.61 4.95
N ALA A 96 -16.27 8.01 6.06
CA ALA A 96 -16.71 9.15 6.84
C ALA A 96 -16.66 10.47 6.04
N VAL A 97 -15.55 10.72 5.34
CA VAL A 97 -15.39 11.93 4.50
C VAL A 97 -16.39 11.94 3.34
N ARG A 98 -16.64 10.78 2.70
CA ARG A 98 -17.69 10.67 1.68
C ARG A 98 -19.08 10.97 2.22
N ALA A 99 -19.41 10.46 3.41
CA ALA A 99 -20.69 10.77 4.04
C ALA A 99 -20.80 12.27 4.30
N ALA A 100 -19.77 12.89 4.89
CA ALA A 100 -19.73 14.32 5.14
C ALA A 100 -19.94 15.14 3.85
N LEU A 101 -19.28 14.78 2.74
CA LEU A 101 -19.49 15.43 1.43
C LEU A 101 -20.94 15.36 0.95
N GLN A 102 -21.57 14.19 1.07
CA GLN A 102 -22.92 13.97 0.56
C GLN A 102 -23.99 14.66 1.40
N THR A 103 -23.76 14.81 2.71
CA THR A 103 -24.76 15.39 3.61
C THR A 103 -24.54 16.86 3.93
N SER A 104 -23.34 17.41 3.68
CA SER A 104 -22.96 18.79 4.06
C SER A 104 -24.00 19.85 3.69
N ARG A 105 -24.49 19.85 2.45
CA ARG A 105 -25.47 20.87 2.00
C ARG A 105 -26.85 20.71 2.62
N ALA A 106 -27.21 19.52 3.10
CA ALA A 106 -28.50 19.27 3.73
C ALA A 106 -28.44 19.48 5.25
N GLU A 107 -27.38 19.02 5.90
CA GLU A 107 -27.26 18.99 7.36
C GLU A 107 -26.74 20.31 7.92
N LEU A 108 -25.69 20.90 7.34
CA LEU A 108 -25.02 22.07 7.91
C LEU A 108 -25.93 23.33 8.00
N PRO A 109 -26.83 23.63 7.04
CA PRO A 109 -27.76 24.75 7.20
C PRO A 109 -28.69 24.60 8.40
N THR A 110 -29.12 23.37 8.71
CA THR A 110 -30.00 23.10 9.87
C THR A 110 -29.31 23.34 11.21
N MET A 111 -27.97 23.36 11.20
CA MET A 111 -27.14 23.71 12.35
C MET A 111 -26.81 25.21 12.43
N GLY A 112 -27.35 26.03 11.53
CA GLY A 112 -27.10 27.49 11.49
C GLY A 112 -25.73 27.89 10.95
N ILE A 113 -25.05 27.01 10.22
CA ILE A 113 -23.74 27.28 9.63
C ILE A 113 -23.89 28.18 8.39
N ALA A 114 -23.05 29.21 8.28
CA ALA A 114 -23.06 30.13 7.15
C ALA A 114 -22.65 29.45 5.83
N GLU A 115 -23.29 29.84 4.71
CA GLU A 115 -23.08 29.26 3.38
C GLU A 115 -21.60 29.22 2.94
N SER A 116 -20.85 30.30 3.21
CA SER A 116 -19.43 30.36 2.87
C SER A 116 -18.59 29.31 3.61
N VAL A 117 -18.97 28.97 4.84
CA VAL A 117 -18.33 27.92 5.67
C VAL A 117 -18.71 26.53 5.16
N ILE A 118 -19.96 26.34 4.71
CA ILE A 118 -20.43 25.10 4.09
C ILE A 118 -19.60 24.80 2.83
N GLU A 119 -19.52 25.76 1.91
CA GLU A 119 -18.76 25.59 0.67
C GLU A 119 -17.26 25.39 0.92
N ASN A 120 -16.71 26.04 1.95
CA ASN A 120 -15.33 25.79 2.36
C ASN A 120 -15.11 24.38 2.93
N SER A 121 -16.08 23.88 3.72
CA SER A 121 -16.03 22.53 4.30
C SER A 121 -16.12 21.46 3.21
N ILE A 122 -16.98 21.64 2.21
CA ILE A 122 -17.09 20.75 1.06
C ILE A 122 -15.76 20.67 0.29
N ARG A 123 -15.12 21.83 0.00
CA ARG A 123 -13.79 21.84 -0.63
C ARG A 123 -12.75 21.12 0.23
N MET A 124 -12.75 21.35 1.54
CA MET A 124 -11.86 20.68 2.47
C MET A 124 -12.04 19.16 2.43
N TYR A 125 -13.28 18.65 2.52
CA TYR A 125 -13.54 17.22 2.45
C TYR A 125 -13.19 16.60 1.09
N ALA A 126 -13.37 17.33 -0.02
CA ALA A 126 -12.97 16.85 -1.34
C ALA A 126 -11.45 16.65 -1.43
N VAL A 127 -10.68 17.64 -0.97
CA VAL A 127 -9.22 17.56 -0.88
C VAL A 127 -8.77 16.42 0.03
N GLU A 128 -9.43 16.26 1.18
CA GLU A 128 -9.13 15.19 2.13
C GLU A 128 -9.37 13.81 1.52
N LEU A 129 -10.47 13.62 0.79
CA LEU A 129 -10.77 12.35 0.14
C LEU A 129 -9.71 11.96 -0.89
N GLU A 130 -9.19 12.93 -1.65
CA GLU A 130 -8.08 12.69 -2.58
C GLU A 130 -6.79 12.32 -1.85
N GLN A 131 -6.47 13.00 -0.74
CA GLN A 131 -5.31 12.70 0.10
C GLN A 131 -5.39 11.28 0.66
N LEU A 132 -6.51 10.92 1.27
CA LEU A 132 -6.76 9.56 1.77
C LEU A 132 -6.66 8.51 0.66
N GLY A 133 -7.11 8.84 -0.55
CA GLY A 133 -6.96 7.97 -1.72
C GLY A 133 -5.49 7.73 -2.10
N ARG A 134 -4.64 8.77 -2.06
CA ARG A 134 -3.18 8.63 -2.28
C ARG A 134 -2.55 7.78 -1.18
N LEU A 135 -2.88 8.05 0.08
CA LEU A 135 -2.38 7.28 1.23
C LEU A 135 -2.78 5.81 1.15
N ALA A 136 -4.01 5.49 0.75
CA ALA A 136 -4.48 4.12 0.61
C ALA A 136 -3.71 3.33 -0.46
N ARG A 137 -3.41 3.95 -1.61
CA ARG A 137 -2.59 3.32 -2.66
C ARG A 137 -1.17 3.08 -2.19
N GLY A 138 -0.52 4.08 -1.60
CA GLY A 138 0.81 3.94 -1.03
C GLY A 138 0.86 2.88 0.07
N ALA A 139 -0.14 2.85 0.95
CA ALA A 139 -0.23 1.88 2.03
C ALA A 139 -0.37 0.46 1.52
N ARG A 140 -1.10 0.27 0.42
CA ARG A 140 -1.22 -1.04 -0.24
C ARG A 140 0.12 -1.49 -0.80
N LEU A 141 0.82 -0.64 -1.54
CA LEU A 141 2.14 -0.96 -2.10
C LEU A 141 3.17 -1.34 -1.03
N VAL A 142 3.24 -0.56 0.06
CA VAL A 142 4.15 -0.84 1.18
C VAL A 142 3.78 -2.15 1.88
N SER A 143 2.47 -2.39 2.09
CA SER A 143 1.98 -3.62 2.71
C SER A 143 2.34 -4.85 1.87
N ASP A 144 2.10 -4.79 0.56
CA ASP A 144 2.40 -5.87 -0.37
C ASP A 144 3.91 -6.16 -0.37
N ALA A 145 4.76 -5.13 -0.38
CA ALA A 145 6.21 -5.28 -0.29
C ALA A 145 6.66 -5.95 1.03
N LEU A 146 6.10 -5.53 2.17
CA LEU A 146 6.39 -6.14 3.49
C LEU A 146 6.02 -7.63 3.53
N LEU A 147 4.88 -8.00 2.93
CA LEU A 147 4.43 -9.39 2.89
C LEU A 147 5.28 -10.26 1.95
N VAL A 148 5.69 -9.74 0.79
CA VAL A 148 6.57 -10.46 -0.16
C VAL A 148 8.00 -10.64 0.40
N GLY A 149 8.48 -9.64 1.15
CA GLY A 149 9.81 -9.63 1.77
C GLY A 149 9.96 -10.52 3.01
N THR A 150 8.88 -11.04 3.58
CA THR A 150 8.93 -11.82 4.83
C THR A 150 9.37 -13.29 4.56
N PRO A 151 10.58 -13.73 4.94
CA PRO A 151 11.08 -15.08 4.66
C PRO A 151 10.38 -16.20 5.44
N ALA A 152 9.57 -15.88 6.46
CA ALA A 152 8.91 -16.87 7.33
C ALA A 152 7.84 -17.75 6.62
N GLN A 153 7.39 -17.37 5.42
CA GLN A 153 6.38 -18.12 4.64
C GLN A 153 6.99 -18.97 3.51
N ARG A 154 8.27 -18.79 3.19
CA ARG A 154 8.94 -19.47 2.07
C ARG A 154 9.52 -20.85 2.44
N ARG A 155 9.33 -21.28 3.69
CA ARG A 155 9.70 -22.60 4.23
C ARG A 155 8.52 -23.21 4.99
N ARG A 156 7.51 -23.67 4.26
CA ARG A 156 6.61 -24.76 4.68
C ARG A 156 6.27 -25.58 3.46
#